data_AF-A0AAD5VJL3-F1
#
_entry.id   AF-A0AAD5VJL3-F1
#
_cell.length_a   1.000
_cell.length_b   1.000
_cell.length_c   1.000
_cell.angle_alpha   90.00
_cell.angle_beta   90.00
_cell.angle_gamma   90.00
#
_symmetry.space_group_name_H-M   'P 1'
#
loop_
_entity.id
_entity.type
_entity.pdbx_description
1 polymer ?
#
loop_
_entity_poly.entity_id
_entity_poly.type
_entity_poly.pdbx_seq_one_letter_code
_entity_poly.pdbx_strand_id
1 'polypeptide(L)'
;MSSHAASTNFHSISGVFANANTPIFNGPVNMFDMNQPVDQHPAIRLLAEKAKPEALHNSSFREYAAKCSENTRVSIRRDIVKWRGNPNRQSRLRWYMGTAAIGKSAIADSVAAELDETGLLGATFFFSRPGQIDDPDTVIPTLVYQLALMNDQYKRIITKILVGDPLLLAKNRATQFKKLIVEPFQEIMALDSSAIDNPLLMILDGLDECKGCEAQCELVQLILDHVRHFRHFPLVWLLLSRPEWHLKTLISDVDFPTIFEKREISVDDEAIADARRLIEGELAKVRVHHPYLPSDWPAKVDVDLLCKAASGHLGYASFMARFISDKELADPERQLLICIRVASGLGVDQGTRINPLEALDRLYHRVLIDVPTNALPTAMKIFSAIQYTTLRYAKDHASFLFLTKSQLYQALRQLHAVIYVPPTNEATSQRLRFFHASFSDFLFDPIRSGKFHLSQRTMYYDIVVQSLRWIERHGDELPPGGVDLILGWKLNAKLTLTSLI
;
A
#
# COMPACT_ATOMS: atom_id res chain seq x y z
N MET A 1 57.19 -13.63 -47.09
CA MET A 1 57.08 -12.24 -47.57
C MET A 1 55.85 -12.11 -48.45
N SER A 2 54.77 -11.55 -47.90
CA SER A 2 53.67 -10.83 -48.57
C SER A 2 52.48 -10.80 -47.61
N SER A 3 52.38 -9.73 -46.81
CA SER A 3 51.17 -9.45 -46.02
C SER A 3 50.27 -8.54 -46.85
N HIS A 4 49.12 -9.06 -47.27
CA HIS A 4 48.05 -8.29 -47.88
C HIS A 4 47.38 -7.37 -46.85
N ALA A 5 47.13 -6.14 -47.30
CA ALA A 5 46.32 -5.16 -46.61
C ALA A 5 44.84 -5.60 -46.57
N ALA A 6 44.19 -5.39 -45.44
CA ALA A 6 42.73 -5.35 -45.36
C ALA A 6 42.31 -3.93 -44.99
N SER A 7 41.76 -3.24 -45.98
CA SER A 7 41.03 -1.98 -45.81
C SER A 7 39.68 -2.27 -45.17
N THR A 8 39.39 -1.67 -44.02
CA THR A 8 38.03 -1.61 -43.47
C THR A 8 37.39 -0.28 -43.85
N ASN A 9 36.35 -0.35 -44.68
CA ASN A 9 35.50 0.76 -45.07
C ASN A 9 34.71 1.27 -43.86
N PHE A 10 34.89 2.55 -43.51
CA PHE A 10 33.98 3.26 -42.62
C PHE A 10 32.71 3.61 -43.40
N HIS A 11 31.60 2.93 -43.09
CA HIS A 11 30.28 3.43 -43.47
C HIS A 11 29.97 4.70 -42.68
N SER A 12 29.46 5.69 -43.41
CA SER A 12 29.15 7.04 -42.95
C SER A 12 28.23 7.06 -41.73
N ILE A 13 28.81 7.30 -40.56
CA ILE A 13 28.07 7.78 -39.39
C ILE A 13 28.10 9.30 -39.50
N SER A 14 26.93 9.94 -39.57
CA SER A 14 26.76 11.39 -39.47
C SER A 14 27.10 11.84 -38.05
N GLY A 15 28.38 11.83 -37.73
CA GLY A 15 28.97 12.34 -36.49
C GLY A 15 29.73 13.63 -36.75
N VAL A 16 30.28 14.20 -35.68
CA VAL A 16 30.90 15.54 -35.58
C VAL A 16 32.01 15.84 -36.62
N PHE A 17 32.53 14.82 -37.33
CA PHE A 17 33.61 14.94 -38.33
C PHE A 17 33.29 14.38 -39.71
N ALA A 18 32.01 14.39 -40.13
CA ALA A 18 31.53 13.73 -41.35
C ALA A 18 32.28 14.10 -42.67
N ASN A 19 33.09 15.16 -42.70
CA ASN A 19 33.82 15.63 -43.88
C ASN A 19 35.35 15.80 -43.66
N ALA A 20 35.93 15.22 -42.60
CA ALA A 20 37.37 15.33 -42.35
C ALA A 20 38.12 14.11 -42.93
N ASN A 21 39.09 14.35 -43.82
CA ASN A 21 39.85 13.25 -44.44
C ASN A 21 40.89 12.59 -43.52
N THR A 22 41.34 13.27 -42.45
CA THR A 22 42.26 12.73 -41.41
C THR A 22 42.38 13.70 -40.21
N PRO A 23 41.56 13.63 -39.16
CA PRO A 23 41.75 14.48 -37.98
C PRO A 23 42.94 13.99 -37.12
N ILE A 24 43.82 14.91 -36.72
CA ILE A 24 44.93 14.65 -35.80
C ILE A 24 44.59 15.30 -34.46
N PHE A 25 44.54 14.50 -33.39
CA PHE A 25 44.24 14.98 -32.04
C PHE A 25 45.51 15.02 -31.18
N ASN A 26 45.92 16.22 -30.78
CA ASN A 26 47.06 16.43 -29.88
C ASN A 26 46.56 16.68 -28.45
N GLY A 27 46.31 15.60 -27.70
CA GLY A 27 45.87 15.62 -26.30
C GLY A 27 44.83 14.53 -25.98
N PRO A 28 44.55 14.22 -24.70
CA PRO A 28 43.52 13.24 -24.34
C PRO A 28 42.13 13.81 -24.66
N VAL A 29 41.43 13.17 -25.60
CA VAL A 29 40.06 13.51 -26.00
C VAL A 29 39.10 12.51 -25.35
N ASN A 30 38.26 12.97 -24.42
CA ASN A 30 37.13 12.18 -23.93
C ASN A 30 35.98 12.27 -24.93
N MET A 31 35.88 11.28 -25.83
CA MET A 31 34.67 11.08 -26.64
C MET A 31 33.64 10.32 -25.81
N PHE A 32 32.54 11.00 -25.46
CA PHE A 32 31.34 10.32 -25.01
C PHE A 32 30.61 9.75 -26.23
N ASP A 33 30.56 8.43 -26.32
CA ASP A 33 29.76 7.73 -27.31
C ASP A 33 28.27 7.92 -26.99
N MET A 34 27.57 8.71 -27.80
CA MET A 34 26.13 8.96 -27.68
C MET A 34 25.27 7.77 -28.17
N ASN A 35 25.89 6.67 -28.63
CA ASN A 35 25.19 5.50 -29.18
C ASN A 35 25.31 4.24 -28.30
N GLN A 36 25.59 4.36 -27.00
CA GLN A 36 25.46 3.19 -26.11
C GLN A 36 23.99 2.83 -25.87
N PRO A 37 23.64 1.52 -25.90
CA PRO A 37 22.29 1.07 -25.62
C PRO A 37 21.98 1.25 -24.13
N VAL A 38 20.97 2.08 -23.85
CA VAL A 38 20.19 2.26 -22.61
C VAL A 38 20.72 1.48 -21.40
N ASP A 39 21.68 2.06 -20.69
CA ASP A 39 21.81 1.83 -19.25
C ASP A 39 21.35 3.11 -18.52
N GLN A 40 20.41 2.90 -17.60
CA GLN A 40 19.37 3.85 -17.26
C GLN A 40 19.89 4.96 -16.35
N HIS A 41 19.43 6.18 -16.62
CA HIS A 41 19.60 7.39 -15.83
C HIS A 41 19.98 7.16 -14.33
N PRO A 42 21.23 7.44 -13.87
CA PRO A 42 21.70 7.05 -12.53
C PRO A 42 20.82 7.58 -11.38
N ALA A 43 20.25 8.78 -11.56
CA ALA A 43 19.27 9.37 -10.66
C ALA A 43 17.97 8.54 -10.49
N ILE A 44 17.46 7.92 -11.56
CA ILE A 44 16.25 7.08 -11.50
C ILE A 44 16.54 5.79 -10.76
N ARG A 45 17.74 5.21 -10.92
CA ARG A 45 18.17 4.05 -10.15
C ARG A 45 18.29 4.36 -8.66
N LEU A 46 18.90 5.50 -8.31
CA LEU A 46 18.98 5.97 -6.93
C LEU A 46 17.58 6.17 -6.30
N LEU A 47 16.64 6.72 -7.06
CA LEU A 47 15.25 6.84 -6.62
C LEU A 47 14.59 5.47 -6.46
N ALA A 48 14.77 4.55 -7.40
CA ALA A 48 14.19 3.20 -7.33
C ALA A 48 14.69 2.41 -6.12
N GLU A 49 15.95 2.58 -5.72
CA GLU A 49 16.54 1.96 -4.52
C GLU A 49 15.93 2.47 -3.21
N LYS A 50 15.43 3.72 -3.19
CA LYS A 50 14.78 4.35 -2.03
C LYS A 50 13.26 4.32 -2.09
N ALA A 51 12.70 4.12 -3.26
CA ALA A 51 11.27 4.05 -3.48
C ALA A 51 10.69 2.77 -2.87
N LYS A 52 9.37 2.78 -2.69
CA LYS A 52 8.58 1.66 -2.23
C LYS A 52 7.61 1.24 -3.33
N PRO A 53 8.03 0.36 -4.28
CA PRO A 53 7.18 -0.04 -5.40
C PRO A 53 5.83 -0.59 -4.96
N GLU A 54 5.77 -1.23 -3.78
CA GLU A 54 4.52 -1.80 -3.27
C GLU A 54 3.45 -0.74 -2.95
N ALA A 55 3.85 0.53 -2.76
CA ALA A 55 2.96 1.64 -2.41
C ALA A 55 2.25 2.28 -3.62
N LEU A 56 2.62 1.91 -4.85
CA LEU A 56 2.00 2.44 -6.08
C LEU A 56 0.59 1.86 -6.28
N HIS A 57 -0.30 2.61 -6.96
CA HIS A 57 -1.65 2.13 -7.28
C HIS A 57 -1.66 0.89 -8.18
N ASN A 58 -0.75 0.83 -9.15
CA ASN A 58 -0.61 -0.26 -10.11
C ASN A 58 0.35 -1.38 -9.67
N SER A 59 0.72 -1.42 -8.40
CA SER A 59 1.57 -2.46 -7.83
C SER A 59 0.87 -3.83 -7.81
N SER A 60 1.61 -4.91 -8.07
CA SER A 60 1.11 -6.29 -7.89
C SER A 60 0.70 -6.58 -6.44
N PHE A 61 1.25 -5.84 -5.47
CA PHE A 61 0.81 -5.90 -4.08
C PHE A 61 -0.68 -5.53 -3.91
N ARG A 62 -1.23 -4.77 -4.87
CA ARG A 62 -2.60 -4.29 -4.86
C ARG A 62 -3.52 -5.02 -5.85
N GLU A 63 -3.02 -6.06 -6.53
CA GLU A 63 -3.84 -6.91 -7.41
C GLU A 63 -5.07 -7.47 -6.71
N TYR A 64 -4.91 -7.88 -5.44
CA TYR A 64 -5.97 -8.40 -4.59
C TYR A 64 -6.60 -7.36 -3.64
N ALA A 65 -6.23 -6.08 -3.78
CA ALA A 65 -6.87 -5.02 -3.01
C ALA A 65 -8.31 -4.81 -3.50
N ALA A 66 -9.21 -4.50 -2.59
CA ALA A 66 -10.59 -4.18 -2.95
C ALA A 66 -10.61 -2.86 -3.76
N LYS A 67 -10.87 -2.96 -5.06
CA LYS A 67 -11.19 -1.83 -5.92
C LYS A 67 -12.66 -1.47 -5.77
N CYS A 68 -13.01 -0.19 -5.93
CA CYS A 68 -14.42 0.12 -6.17
C CYS A 68 -14.78 -0.55 -7.50
N SER A 69 -15.81 -1.40 -7.50
CA SER A 69 -16.43 -1.79 -8.77
C SER A 69 -16.89 -0.53 -9.51
N GLU A 70 -17.00 -0.61 -10.84
CA GLU A 70 -17.28 0.53 -11.73
C GLU A 70 -18.42 1.43 -11.24
N ASN A 71 -19.42 0.81 -10.58
CA ASN A 71 -20.63 1.45 -10.08
C ASN A 71 -20.67 1.72 -8.57
N THR A 72 -19.52 1.76 -7.88
CA THR A 72 -19.47 2.02 -6.43
C THR A 72 -18.74 3.32 -6.08
N ARG A 73 -19.25 4.04 -5.07
CA ARG A 73 -18.80 5.35 -4.60
C ARG A 73 -18.60 6.35 -5.75
N VAL A 74 -19.47 6.29 -6.74
CA VAL A 74 -19.42 7.09 -7.96
C VAL A 74 -19.57 8.56 -7.64
N SER A 75 -20.42 8.93 -6.67
CA SER A 75 -20.59 10.34 -6.29
C SER A 75 -19.28 10.96 -5.80
N ILE A 76 -18.61 10.30 -4.85
CA ILE A 76 -17.35 10.77 -4.24
C ILE A 76 -16.23 10.79 -5.28
N ARG A 77 -16.08 9.71 -6.07
CA ARG A 77 -15.07 9.66 -7.14
C ARG A 77 -15.23 10.82 -8.12
N ARG A 78 -16.45 11.04 -8.60
CA ARG A 78 -16.78 12.13 -9.52
C ARG A 78 -16.54 13.50 -8.89
N ASP A 79 -16.87 13.67 -7.62
CA ASP A 79 -16.61 14.90 -6.89
C ASP A 79 -15.10 15.21 -6.81
N ILE A 80 -14.26 14.21 -6.53
CA ILE A 80 -12.80 14.36 -6.49
C ILE A 80 -12.26 14.78 -7.87
N VAL A 81 -12.66 14.09 -8.94
CA VAL A 81 -12.21 14.39 -10.31
C VAL A 81 -12.66 15.80 -10.72
N LYS A 82 -13.92 16.16 -10.44
CA LYS A 82 -14.45 17.50 -10.71
C LYS A 82 -13.73 18.59 -9.92
N TRP A 83 -13.47 18.37 -8.64
CA TRP A 83 -12.75 19.33 -7.79
C TRP A 83 -11.34 19.61 -8.32
N ARG A 84 -10.60 18.54 -8.64
CA ARG A 84 -9.24 18.63 -9.17
C ARG A 84 -9.22 19.38 -10.49
N GLY A 85 -10.17 19.09 -11.39
CA GLY A 85 -10.29 19.74 -12.69
C GLY A 85 -10.88 21.16 -12.66
N ASN A 86 -11.35 21.65 -11.51
CA ASN A 86 -11.96 22.98 -11.41
C ASN A 86 -10.87 24.08 -11.42
N PRO A 87 -10.84 24.98 -12.42
CA PRO A 87 -9.88 26.09 -12.46
C PRO A 87 -10.08 27.10 -11.32
N ASN A 88 -11.30 27.21 -10.81
CA ASN A 88 -11.70 28.14 -9.74
C ASN A 88 -11.67 27.50 -8.35
N ARG A 89 -11.04 26.32 -8.21
CA ARG A 89 -10.90 25.64 -6.91
C ARG A 89 -10.16 26.54 -5.93
N GLN A 90 -10.70 26.66 -4.72
CA GLN A 90 -10.08 27.43 -3.65
C GLN A 90 -9.01 26.59 -2.93
N SER A 91 -9.34 25.32 -2.67
CA SER A 91 -8.49 24.36 -1.99
C SER A 91 -7.57 23.61 -2.97
N ARG A 92 -6.35 23.35 -2.52
CA ARG A 92 -5.38 22.49 -3.24
C ARG A 92 -5.09 21.19 -2.50
N LEU A 93 -5.55 21.09 -1.26
CA LEU A 93 -5.52 19.88 -0.46
C LEU A 93 -6.95 19.54 -0.07
N ARG A 94 -7.38 18.32 -0.39
CA ARG A 94 -8.62 17.75 0.11
C ARG A 94 -8.31 16.50 0.91
N TRP A 95 -8.90 16.41 2.10
CA TRP A 95 -8.66 15.29 3.00
C TRP A 95 -9.97 14.62 3.39
N TYR A 96 -10.12 13.37 2.96
CA TYR A 96 -11.23 12.51 3.36
C TYR A 96 -10.87 11.70 4.59
N MET A 97 -11.60 11.96 5.68
CA MET A 97 -11.51 11.18 6.90
C MET A 97 -12.70 10.23 7.00
N GLY A 98 -12.48 9.02 7.51
CA GLY A 98 -13.57 8.08 7.73
C GLY A 98 -13.13 6.87 8.54
N THR A 99 -14.08 6.13 9.08
CA THR A 99 -13.82 4.93 9.89
C THR A 99 -13.20 3.80 9.06
N ALA A 100 -12.74 2.75 9.74
CA ALA A 100 -12.27 1.53 9.09
C ALA A 100 -13.39 0.91 8.22
N ALA A 101 -13.01 0.18 7.17
CA ALA A 101 -13.94 -0.57 6.31
C ALA A 101 -14.98 0.26 5.52
N ILE A 102 -14.89 1.60 5.50
CA ILE A 102 -15.85 2.43 4.74
C ILE A 102 -15.55 2.56 3.23
N GLY A 103 -14.38 2.09 2.79
CA GLY A 103 -13.99 2.06 1.38
C GLY A 103 -13.03 3.16 0.91
N LYS A 104 -12.34 3.87 1.81
CA LYS A 104 -11.41 4.96 1.46
C LYS A 104 -10.33 4.54 0.45
N SER A 105 -9.59 3.47 0.75
CA SER A 105 -8.54 2.96 -0.13
C SER A 105 -9.07 2.51 -1.49
N ALA A 106 -10.31 2.01 -1.55
CA ALA A 106 -10.97 1.63 -2.79
C ALA A 106 -11.33 2.87 -3.65
N ILE A 107 -11.80 3.95 -3.01
CA ILE A 107 -12.05 5.24 -3.67
C ILE A 107 -10.74 5.80 -4.23
N ALA A 108 -9.69 5.86 -3.41
CA ALA A 108 -8.38 6.35 -3.79
C ALA A 108 -7.78 5.57 -4.97
N ASP A 109 -7.88 4.23 -4.93
CA ASP A 109 -7.39 3.37 -6.02
C ASP A 109 -8.11 3.60 -7.34
N SER A 110 -9.44 3.76 -7.26
CA SER A 110 -10.27 3.92 -8.45
C SER A 110 -10.08 5.29 -9.09
N VAL A 111 -9.93 6.34 -8.27
CA VAL A 111 -9.55 7.68 -8.75
C VAL A 111 -8.15 7.64 -9.35
N ALA A 112 -7.20 6.93 -8.74
CA ALA A 112 -5.85 6.79 -9.28
C ALA A 112 -5.89 6.15 -10.67
N ALA A 113 -6.55 4.99 -10.81
CA ALA A 113 -6.66 4.29 -12.09
C ALA A 113 -7.30 5.17 -13.19
N GLU A 114 -8.40 5.86 -12.89
CA GLU A 114 -9.08 6.76 -13.83
C GLU A 114 -8.19 7.93 -14.30
N LEU A 115 -7.38 8.50 -13.40
CA LEU A 115 -6.49 9.60 -13.72
C LEU A 115 -5.16 9.16 -14.34
N ASP A 116 -4.74 7.93 -14.11
CA ASP A 116 -3.56 7.33 -14.75
C ASP A 116 -3.79 7.17 -16.26
N GLU A 117 -4.97 6.67 -16.64
CA GLU A 117 -5.40 6.52 -18.05
C GLU A 117 -5.43 7.85 -18.82
N THR A 118 -5.65 8.96 -18.12
CA THR A 118 -5.73 10.30 -18.72
C THR A 118 -4.42 11.09 -18.59
N GLY A 119 -3.37 10.53 -17.98
CA GLY A 119 -2.08 11.22 -17.77
C GLY A 119 -2.16 12.35 -16.74
N LEU A 120 -3.12 12.24 -15.81
CA LEU A 120 -3.57 13.26 -14.87
C LEU A 120 -3.26 12.91 -13.41
N LEU A 121 -2.77 11.70 -13.18
CA LEU A 121 -2.20 11.24 -11.93
C LEU A 121 -0.72 11.63 -11.86
N GLY A 122 -0.34 12.34 -10.79
CA GLY A 122 1.07 12.70 -10.56
C GLY A 122 1.83 11.57 -9.88
N ALA A 123 1.38 11.19 -8.68
CA ALA A 123 1.94 10.06 -7.94
C ALA A 123 0.99 9.59 -6.85
N THR A 124 1.20 8.36 -6.39
CA THR A 124 0.44 7.74 -5.32
C THR A 124 1.34 7.14 -4.24
N PHE A 125 0.85 7.13 -3.01
CA PHE A 125 1.43 6.33 -1.93
C PHE A 125 0.30 5.72 -1.09
N PHE A 126 0.16 4.41 -1.18
CA PHE A 126 -0.80 3.63 -0.41
C PHE A 126 -0.09 3.00 0.79
N PHE A 127 -0.27 3.61 1.96
CA PHE A 127 0.25 3.06 3.20
C PHE A 127 -0.43 1.74 3.53
N SER A 128 0.32 0.83 4.12
CA SER A 128 -0.20 -0.45 4.59
C SER A 128 0.66 -0.99 5.73
N ARG A 129 0.14 -0.94 6.97
CA ARG A 129 0.77 -1.60 8.12
C ARG A 129 0.92 -3.12 7.88
N PRO A 130 -0.13 -3.84 7.44
CA PRO A 130 0.02 -5.27 7.10
C PRO A 130 1.02 -5.54 5.97
N GLY A 131 1.20 -4.58 5.07
CA GLY A 131 2.14 -4.68 3.95
C GLY A 131 3.58 -4.27 4.26
N GLN A 132 3.84 -3.75 5.47
CA GLN A 132 5.11 -3.09 5.81
C GLN A 132 5.44 -1.97 4.81
N ILE A 133 4.42 -1.20 4.47
CA ILE A 133 4.43 0.00 3.64
C ILE A 133 4.05 1.17 4.53
N ASP A 134 4.77 1.31 5.65
CA ASP A 134 4.48 2.24 6.73
C ASP A 134 5.67 3.16 7.03
N ASP A 135 6.79 3.04 6.31
CA ASP A 135 7.97 3.85 6.54
C ASP A 135 7.86 5.26 5.93
N PRO A 136 7.80 6.34 6.75
CA PRO A 136 7.68 7.71 6.27
C PRO A 136 8.85 8.16 5.38
N ASP A 137 10.04 7.61 5.57
CA ASP A 137 11.23 8.03 4.82
C ASP A 137 11.22 7.57 3.35
N THR A 138 10.35 6.59 3.03
CA THR A 138 10.16 6.13 1.66
C THR A 138 9.15 6.95 0.87
N VAL A 139 8.35 7.80 1.53
CA VAL A 139 7.23 8.51 0.90
C VAL A 139 7.72 9.45 -0.20
N ILE A 140 8.59 10.41 0.14
CA ILE A 140 9.06 11.43 -0.81
C ILE A 140 9.84 10.80 -1.98
N PRO A 141 10.82 9.91 -1.76
CA PRO A 141 11.50 9.22 -2.86
C PRO A 141 10.55 8.50 -3.80
N THR A 142 9.50 7.85 -3.27
CA THR A 142 8.51 7.12 -4.06
C THR A 142 7.64 8.05 -4.91
N LEU A 143 7.25 9.21 -4.38
CA LEU A 143 6.50 10.22 -5.15
C LEU A 143 7.36 10.82 -6.26
N VAL A 144 8.61 11.18 -5.94
CA VAL A 144 9.57 11.76 -6.89
C VAL A 144 9.89 10.79 -8.03
N TYR A 145 10.06 9.50 -7.71
CA TYR A 145 10.24 8.45 -8.71
C TYR A 145 9.09 8.42 -9.72
N GLN A 146 7.84 8.40 -9.26
CA GLN A 146 6.66 8.38 -10.13
C GLN A 146 6.58 9.64 -11.00
N LEU A 147 6.77 10.82 -10.42
CA LEU A 147 6.78 12.10 -11.15
C LEU A 147 7.86 12.14 -12.24
N ALA A 148 9.05 11.57 -11.96
CA ALA A 148 10.15 11.49 -12.92
C ALA A 148 9.92 10.47 -14.03
N LEU A 149 9.06 9.47 -13.84
CA LEU A 149 8.62 8.59 -14.93
C LEU A 149 7.53 9.24 -15.78
N MET A 150 6.70 10.09 -15.17
CA MET A 150 5.56 10.73 -15.81
C MET A 150 5.93 11.95 -16.66
N ASN A 151 6.93 12.74 -16.23
CA ASN A 151 7.30 13.98 -16.91
C ASN A 151 8.81 14.05 -17.20
N ASP A 152 9.18 14.04 -18.49
CA ASP A 152 10.58 14.05 -18.92
C ASP A 152 11.36 15.32 -18.56
N GLN A 153 10.68 16.48 -18.50
CA GLN A 153 11.32 17.73 -18.09
C GLN A 153 11.65 17.69 -16.59
N TYR A 154 10.70 17.25 -15.77
CA TYR A 154 10.90 17.01 -14.34
C TYR A 154 12.02 15.98 -14.11
N LYS A 155 12.02 14.89 -14.90
CA LYS A 155 13.07 13.86 -14.89
C LYS A 155 14.47 14.44 -15.08
N ARG A 156 14.64 15.34 -16.05
CA ARG A 156 15.93 16.01 -16.33
C ARG A 156 16.38 16.93 -15.19
N ILE A 157 15.45 17.64 -14.56
CA ILE A 157 15.76 18.52 -13.41
C ILE A 157 16.19 17.68 -12.20
N ILE A 158 15.39 16.68 -11.82
CA ILE A 158 15.70 15.78 -10.68
C ILE A 158 17.01 15.05 -10.89
N THR A 159 17.26 14.62 -12.12
CA THR A 159 18.54 14.06 -12.54
C THR A 159 19.71 14.95 -12.15
N LYS A 160 19.66 16.22 -12.54
CA LYS A 160 20.75 17.17 -12.31
C LYS A 160 20.95 17.39 -10.82
N ILE A 161 19.85 17.47 -10.07
CA ILE A 161 19.86 17.64 -8.62
C ILE A 161 20.53 16.43 -7.93
N LEU A 162 20.12 15.20 -8.27
CA LEU A 162 20.63 13.98 -7.64
C LEU A 162 22.06 13.62 -8.06
N VAL A 163 22.47 13.96 -9.28
CA VAL A 163 23.88 13.84 -9.69
C VAL A 163 24.76 14.84 -8.94
N GLY A 164 24.25 16.05 -8.67
CA GLY A 164 24.96 17.08 -7.91
C GLY A 164 25.03 16.81 -6.40
N ASP A 165 24.01 16.19 -5.82
CA ASP A 165 23.96 15.81 -4.40
C ASP A 165 23.30 14.44 -4.20
N PRO A 166 24.05 13.33 -4.35
CA PRO A 166 23.52 11.98 -4.17
C PRO A 166 23.02 11.70 -2.75
N LEU A 167 23.52 12.44 -1.74
CA LEU A 167 23.11 12.29 -0.34
C LEU A 167 21.78 12.97 -0.03
N LEU A 168 21.18 13.68 -0.98
CA LEU A 168 19.90 14.36 -0.79
C LEU A 168 18.79 13.40 -0.33
N LEU A 169 18.78 12.16 -0.83
CA LEU A 169 17.82 11.12 -0.43
C LEU A 169 18.03 10.58 1.00
N ALA A 170 19.13 10.94 1.65
CA ALA A 170 19.39 10.64 3.07
C ALA A 170 19.10 11.84 3.99
N LYS A 171 18.74 13.01 3.45
CA LYS A 171 18.40 14.19 4.24
C LYS A 171 17.00 14.08 4.81
N ASN A 172 16.65 14.96 5.75
CA ASN A 172 15.31 14.99 6.34
C ASN A 172 14.21 15.24 5.29
N ARG A 173 12.98 14.82 5.62
CA ARG A 173 11.81 14.89 4.73
C ARG A 173 11.51 16.31 4.27
N ALA A 174 11.63 17.31 5.14
CA ALA A 174 11.45 18.71 4.76
C ALA A 174 12.41 19.16 3.63
N THR A 175 13.69 18.78 3.73
CA THR A 175 14.69 19.09 2.71
C THR A 175 14.39 18.36 1.41
N GLN A 176 14.07 17.06 1.48
CA GLN A 176 13.70 16.27 0.30
C GLN A 176 12.46 16.84 -0.40
N PHE A 177 11.40 17.15 0.35
CA PHE A 177 10.16 17.70 -0.19
C PHE A 177 10.41 19.03 -0.91
N LYS A 178 11.16 19.94 -0.29
CA LYS A 178 11.52 21.22 -0.90
C LYS A 178 12.37 21.04 -2.17
N LYS A 179 13.47 20.29 -2.08
CA LYS A 179 14.45 20.16 -3.17
C LYS A 179 14.00 19.27 -4.32
N LEU A 180 13.15 18.27 -4.04
CA LEU A 180 12.75 17.28 -5.04
C LEU A 180 11.32 17.48 -5.53
N ILE A 181 10.42 18.15 -4.79
CA ILE A 181 9.05 18.38 -5.26
C ILE A 181 8.82 19.85 -5.56
N VAL A 182 9.09 20.73 -4.60
CA VAL A 182 8.73 22.15 -4.73
C VAL A 182 9.59 22.87 -5.77
N GLU A 183 10.91 22.93 -5.56
CA GLU A 183 11.83 23.69 -6.43
C GLU A 183 11.79 23.22 -7.90
N PRO A 184 11.76 21.91 -8.23
CA PRO A 184 11.72 21.45 -9.62
C PRO A 184 10.47 21.89 -10.37
N PHE A 185 9.30 21.89 -9.73
CA PHE A 185 8.08 22.38 -10.36
C PHE A 185 8.04 23.91 -10.47
N GLN A 186 8.70 24.64 -9.56
CA GLN A 186 8.90 26.09 -9.76
C GLN A 186 9.76 26.38 -11.00
N GLU A 187 10.81 25.58 -11.24
CA GLU A 187 11.66 25.71 -12.43
C GLU A 187 10.86 25.39 -13.71
N ILE A 188 10.04 24.34 -13.70
CA ILE A 188 9.14 24.02 -14.83
C ILE A 188 8.17 25.16 -15.09
N MET A 189 7.52 25.69 -14.06
CA MET A 189 6.55 26.78 -14.19
C MET A 189 7.17 28.08 -14.70
N ALA A 190 8.45 28.33 -14.38
CA ALA A 190 9.17 29.50 -14.88
C ALA A 190 9.47 29.39 -16.39
N LEU A 191 9.51 28.17 -16.93
CA LEU A 191 9.71 27.88 -18.34
C LEU A 191 8.39 27.79 -19.11
N ASP A 192 7.36 27.20 -18.49
CA ASP A 192 6.04 27.00 -19.06
C ASP A 192 4.95 27.08 -17.97
N SER A 193 4.17 28.16 -18.00
CA SER A 193 3.07 28.37 -17.05
C SER A 193 1.82 27.55 -17.36
N SER A 194 1.71 26.93 -18.54
CA SER A 194 0.53 26.13 -18.94
C SER A 194 0.36 24.86 -18.11
N ALA A 195 1.43 24.38 -17.46
CA ALA A 195 1.38 23.24 -16.54
C ALA A 195 0.38 23.44 -15.37
N ILE A 196 -0.03 24.68 -15.08
CA ILE A 196 -0.99 25.02 -14.03
C ILE A 196 -2.44 24.73 -14.47
N ASP A 197 -2.70 24.77 -15.78
CA ASP A 197 -4.05 24.67 -16.35
C ASP A 197 -4.65 23.27 -16.15
N ASN A 198 -3.80 22.26 -15.96
CA ASN A 198 -4.21 20.88 -15.75
C ASN A 198 -3.42 20.22 -14.61
N PRO A 199 -3.77 20.49 -13.33
CA PRO A 199 -2.98 20.09 -12.17
C PRO A 199 -2.95 18.57 -11.96
N LEU A 200 -1.78 18.01 -11.68
CA LEU A 200 -1.61 16.60 -11.34
C LEU A 200 -2.14 16.29 -9.93
N LEU A 201 -2.82 15.14 -9.80
CA LEU A 201 -3.28 14.65 -8.49
C LEU A 201 -2.21 13.81 -7.80
N MET A 202 -1.89 14.18 -6.57
CA MET A 202 -1.05 13.43 -5.64
C MET A 202 -1.95 12.75 -4.60
N ILE A 203 -1.83 11.45 -4.40
CA ILE A 203 -2.70 10.70 -3.47
C ILE A 203 -1.86 10.05 -2.37
N LEU A 204 -2.17 10.34 -1.11
CA LEU A 204 -1.70 9.57 0.04
C LEU A 204 -2.89 8.91 0.74
N ASP A 205 -2.97 7.59 0.64
CA ASP A 205 -4.03 6.78 1.25
C ASP A 205 -3.51 6.00 2.44
N GLY A 206 -4.30 5.93 3.51
CA GLY A 206 -3.94 5.24 4.74
C GLY A 206 -2.90 5.99 5.56
N LEU A 207 -2.90 7.33 5.58
CA LEU A 207 -1.90 8.11 6.34
C LEU A 207 -1.80 7.69 7.83
N ASP A 208 -2.91 7.27 8.44
CA ASP A 208 -2.95 6.72 9.80
C ASP A 208 -2.15 5.41 9.98
N GLU A 209 -1.83 4.73 8.88
CA GLU A 209 -1.01 3.53 8.83
C GLU A 209 0.50 3.83 8.70
N CYS A 210 0.90 5.08 8.50
CA CYS A 210 2.31 5.48 8.53
C CYS A 210 2.89 5.36 9.95
N LYS A 211 4.15 4.96 10.07
CA LYS A 211 4.82 4.76 11.36
C LYS A 211 5.16 6.10 12.02
N GLY A 212 4.68 6.29 13.25
CA GLY A 212 5.00 7.43 14.11
C GLY A 212 4.05 8.61 13.92
N CYS A 213 3.41 9.06 15.01
CA CYS A 213 2.46 10.18 14.98
C CYS A 213 3.12 11.48 14.53
N GLU A 214 4.36 11.72 14.96
CA GLU A 214 5.13 12.91 14.58
C GLU A 214 5.42 12.94 13.08
N ALA A 215 5.79 11.80 12.50
CA ALA A 215 6.05 11.70 11.06
C ALA A 215 4.77 11.87 10.23
N GLN A 216 3.64 11.33 10.70
CA GLN A 216 2.34 11.57 10.06
C GLN A 216 2.00 13.07 10.05
N CYS A 217 2.16 13.74 11.19
CA CYS A 217 1.92 15.19 11.29
C CYS A 217 2.87 15.99 10.41
N GLU A 218 4.17 15.65 10.40
CA GLU A 218 5.17 16.33 9.57
C GLU A 218 4.82 16.22 8.07
N LEU A 219 4.47 15.03 7.57
CA LEU A 219 4.10 14.85 6.17
C LEU A 219 2.92 15.75 5.77
N VAL A 220 1.92 15.85 6.64
CA VAL A 220 0.77 16.75 6.42
C VAL A 220 1.19 18.22 6.47
N GLN A 221 2.03 18.60 7.43
CA GLN A 221 2.54 19.96 7.57
C GLN A 221 3.33 20.40 6.32
N LEU A 222 4.19 19.54 5.77
CA LEU A 222 4.93 19.82 4.53
C LEU A 222 3.98 20.13 3.36
N ILE A 223 2.89 19.37 3.24
CA ILE A 223 1.86 19.60 2.21
C ILE A 223 1.07 20.88 2.49
N LEU A 224 0.67 21.12 3.74
CA LEU A 224 -0.06 22.32 4.16
C LEU A 224 0.75 23.59 3.90
N ASP A 225 2.02 23.60 4.31
CA ASP A 225 2.94 24.70 4.07
C ASP A 225 3.10 24.93 2.57
N HIS A 226 3.24 23.87 1.78
CA HIS A 226 3.32 23.99 0.33
C HIS A 226 2.07 24.63 -0.29
N VAL A 227 0.87 24.11 0.00
CA VAL A 227 -0.36 24.67 -0.58
C VAL A 227 -0.68 26.08 -0.09
N ARG A 228 -0.17 26.45 1.09
CA ARG A 228 -0.27 27.81 1.63
C ARG A 228 0.59 28.81 0.85
N HIS A 229 1.84 28.44 0.54
CA HIS A 229 2.78 29.32 -0.14
C HIS A 229 2.54 29.38 -1.66
N PHE A 230 2.05 28.29 -2.26
CA PHE A 230 1.93 28.17 -3.72
C PHE A 230 0.46 27.97 -4.17
N ARG A 231 -0.28 29.08 -4.27
CA ARG A 231 -1.69 29.09 -4.75
C ARG A 231 -1.80 28.64 -6.22
N HIS A 232 -0.81 28.99 -7.03
CA HIS A 232 -0.70 28.58 -8.43
C HIS A 232 0.47 27.60 -8.55
N PHE A 233 0.17 26.31 -8.56
CA PHE A 233 1.14 25.21 -8.67
C PHE A 233 0.54 24.10 -9.54
N PRO A 234 1.31 23.19 -10.13
CA PRO A 234 0.77 22.09 -10.92
C PRO A 234 0.36 20.87 -10.09
N LEU A 235 0.50 20.87 -8.75
CA LEU A 235 0.13 19.74 -7.89
C LEU A 235 -1.08 20.04 -7.00
N VAL A 236 -1.99 19.08 -6.89
CA VAL A 236 -3.07 19.05 -5.88
C VAL A 236 -3.01 17.75 -5.10
N TRP A 237 -3.43 17.78 -3.84
CA TRP A 237 -3.24 16.68 -2.89
C TRP A 237 -4.56 16.12 -2.42
N LEU A 238 -4.68 14.79 -2.45
CA LEU A 238 -5.76 14.03 -1.86
C LEU A 238 -5.19 13.18 -0.73
N LEU A 239 -5.66 13.41 0.50
CA LEU A 239 -5.32 12.60 1.67
C LEU A 239 -6.52 11.76 2.08
N LEU A 240 -6.27 10.51 2.45
CA LEU A 240 -7.28 9.64 3.04
C LEU A 240 -6.74 8.98 4.29
N SER A 241 -7.48 9.08 5.40
CA SER A 241 -7.06 8.48 6.67
C SER A 241 -8.22 8.19 7.60
N ARG A 242 -7.95 7.44 8.66
CA ARG A 242 -8.78 7.45 9.87
C ARG A 242 -8.64 8.79 10.60
N PRO A 243 -9.68 9.20 11.36
CA PRO A 243 -9.68 10.46 12.06
C PRO A 243 -8.96 10.29 13.43
N GLU A 244 -7.67 9.93 13.39
CA GLU A 244 -6.82 9.77 14.57
C GLU A 244 -6.65 11.10 15.32
N TRP A 245 -6.50 11.04 16.64
CA TRP A 245 -6.56 12.22 17.50
C TRP A 245 -5.51 13.29 17.14
N HIS A 246 -4.26 12.89 16.88
CA HIS A 246 -3.16 13.82 16.55
C HIS A 246 -3.37 14.48 15.19
N LEU A 247 -3.94 13.76 14.22
CA LEU A 247 -4.32 14.29 12.90
C LEU A 247 -5.50 15.25 13.02
N LYS A 248 -6.47 14.96 13.89
CA LYS A 248 -7.57 15.90 14.20
C LYS A 248 -7.04 17.18 14.82
N THR A 249 -6.17 17.07 15.82
CA THR A 249 -5.59 18.23 16.51
C THR A 249 -4.83 19.11 15.53
N LEU A 250 -3.98 18.51 14.69
CA LEU A 250 -3.21 19.23 13.67
C LEU A 250 -4.09 20.11 12.77
N ILE A 251 -5.27 19.61 12.37
CA ILE A 251 -6.18 20.33 11.46
C ILE A 251 -7.01 21.38 12.20
N SER A 252 -7.37 21.13 13.45
CA SER A 252 -8.11 22.10 14.27
C SER A 252 -7.34 23.42 14.44
N ASP A 253 -6.01 23.35 14.39
CA ASP A 253 -5.12 24.50 14.50
C ASP A 253 -4.89 25.24 13.16
N VAL A 254 -5.49 24.76 12.06
CA VAL A 254 -5.32 25.36 10.72
C VAL A 254 -6.36 26.47 10.49
N ASP A 255 -5.92 27.71 10.70
CA ASP A 255 -6.73 28.94 10.56
C ASP A 255 -7.06 29.37 9.10
N PHE A 256 -6.99 28.46 8.13
CA PHE A 256 -7.09 28.79 6.69
C PHE A 256 -8.10 27.92 5.92
N PRO A 257 -9.42 28.11 6.12
CA PRO A 257 -10.46 27.29 5.48
C PRO A 257 -10.47 27.36 3.94
N THR A 258 -9.75 28.30 3.32
CA THR A 258 -9.73 28.46 1.85
C THR A 258 -8.73 27.57 1.13
N ILE A 259 -7.65 27.09 1.76
CA ILE A 259 -6.60 26.28 1.09
C ILE A 259 -6.77 24.77 1.24
N PHE A 260 -7.54 24.37 2.24
CA PHE A 260 -7.70 23.01 2.70
C PHE A 260 -9.17 22.69 2.86
N GLU A 261 -9.59 21.53 2.38
CA GLU A 261 -10.97 21.05 2.52
C GLU A 261 -11.02 19.69 3.20
N LYS A 262 -11.54 19.67 4.43
CA LYS A 262 -11.83 18.43 5.15
C LYS A 262 -13.20 17.91 4.73
N ARG A 263 -13.27 16.62 4.41
CA ARG A 263 -14.51 15.88 4.15
C ARG A 263 -14.56 14.66 5.04
N GLU A 264 -15.72 14.38 5.62
CA GLU A 264 -15.96 13.14 6.35
C GLU A 264 -16.73 12.18 5.45
N ILE A 265 -16.23 10.96 5.31
CA ILE A 265 -16.92 9.87 4.63
C ILE A 265 -17.75 9.15 5.69
N SER A 266 -19.06 9.18 5.51
CA SER A 266 -20.02 8.40 6.27
C SER A 266 -20.69 7.36 5.39
N VAL A 267 -21.49 6.49 6.02
CA VAL A 267 -22.40 5.60 5.30
C VAL A 267 -23.61 6.41 4.87
N ASP A 268 -23.91 6.35 3.58
CA ASP A 268 -25.06 6.94 2.92
C ASP A 268 -25.81 5.86 2.11
N ASP A 269 -26.90 6.27 1.45
CA ASP A 269 -27.72 5.36 0.64
C ASP A 269 -26.91 4.73 -0.51
N GLU A 270 -25.93 5.45 -1.06
CA GLU A 270 -25.02 4.93 -2.07
C GLU A 270 -24.15 3.81 -1.48
N ALA A 271 -23.55 4.01 -0.31
CA ALA A 271 -22.76 2.98 0.37
C ALA A 271 -23.56 1.69 0.66
N ILE A 272 -24.84 1.83 1.03
CA ILE A 272 -25.74 0.68 1.27
C ILE A 272 -26.00 -0.07 -0.04
N ALA A 273 -26.32 0.65 -1.12
CA ALA A 273 -26.53 0.06 -2.44
C ALA A 273 -25.25 -0.60 -2.96
N ASP A 274 -24.10 0.02 -2.74
CA ASP A 274 -22.77 -0.49 -3.11
C ASP A 274 -22.43 -1.79 -2.40
N ALA A 275 -22.67 -1.85 -1.08
CA ALA A 275 -22.45 -3.06 -0.29
C ALA A 275 -23.30 -4.24 -0.80
N ARG A 276 -24.56 -3.97 -1.16
CA ARG A 276 -25.43 -4.97 -1.79
C ARG A 276 -24.87 -5.46 -3.13
N ARG A 277 -24.51 -4.54 -4.04
CA ARG A 277 -23.95 -4.91 -5.35
C ARG A 277 -22.67 -5.74 -5.22
N LEU A 278 -21.83 -5.43 -4.24
CA LEU A 278 -20.63 -6.21 -3.94
C LEU A 278 -20.99 -7.63 -3.51
N ILE A 279 -21.87 -7.80 -2.52
CA ILE A 279 -22.28 -9.12 -2.02
C ILE A 279 -22.92 -9.94 -3.15
N GLU A 280 -23.89 -9.37 -3.86
CA GLU A 280 -24.59 -10.04 -4.96
C GLU A 280 -23.62 -10.43 -6.09
N GLY A 281 -22.71 -9.52 -6.47
CA GLY A 281 -21.73 -9.77 -7.52
C GLY A 281 -20.74 -10.88 -7.18
N GLU A 282 -20.20 -10.89 -5.96
CA GLU A 282 -19.26 -11.94 -5.54
C GLU A 282 -19.96 -13.29 -5.34
N LEU A 283 -21.16 -13.34 -4.75
CA LEU A 283 -21.91 -14.59 -4.59
C LEU A 283 -22.39 -15.14 -5.93
N ALA A 284 -22.68 -14.29 -6.92
CA ALA A 284 -22.96 -14.74 -8.28
C ALA A 284 -21.76 -15.47 -8.90
N LYS A 285 -20.53 -14.99 -8.68
CA LYS A 285 -19.30 -15.68 -9.11
C LYS A 285 -19.14 -17.03 -8.41
N VAL A 286 -19.43 -17.10 -7.10
CA VAL A 286 -19.40 -18.36 -6.35
C VAL A 286 -20.36 -19.36 -6.98
N ARG A 287 -21.61 -18.97 -7.28
CA ARG A 287 -22.58 -19.87 -7.93
C ARG A 287 -22.07 -20.44 -9.26
N VAL A 288 -21.38 -19.64 -10.07
CA VAL A 288 -20.80 -20.10 -11.35
C VAL A 288 -19.75 -21.21 -11.13
N HIS A 289 -18.98 -21.14 -10.05
CA HIS A 289 -17.95 -22.12 -9.72
C HIS A 289 -18.47 -23.35 -8.96
N HIS A 290 -19.70 -23.31 -8.45
CA HIS A 290 -20.30 -24.35 -7.62
C HIS A 290 -21.66 -24.78 -8.20
N PRO A 291 -21.68 -25.55 -9.30
CA PRO A 291 -22.92 -25.87 -10.04
C PRO A 291 -23.87 -26.81 -9.28
N TYR A 292 -23.44 -27.40 -8.17
CA TYR A 292 -24.28 -28.20 -7.28
C TYR A 292 -25.19 -27.34 -6.37
N LEU A 293 -24.93 -26.04 -6.27
CA LEU A 293 -25.75 -25.13 -5.47
C LEU A 293 -27.13 -24.94 -6.11
N PRO A 294 -28.18 -24.72 -5.29
CA PRO A 294 -29.52 -24.42 -5.79
C PRO A 294 -29.54 -23.22 -6.75
N SER A 295 -30.46 -23.23 -7.72
CA SER A 295 -30.58 -22.13 -8.71
C SER A 295 -30.92 -20.78 -8.06
N ASP A 296 -31.64 -20.83 -6.94
CA ASP A 296 -32.04 -19.69 -6.10
C ASP A 296 -31.01 -19.36 -5.01
N TRP A 297 -29.85 -20.02 -5.00
CA TRP A 297 -28.76 -19.70 -4.08
C TRP A 297 -27.96 -18.46 -4.56
N PRO A 298 -27.56 -17.55 -3.65
CA PRO A 298 -28.07 -17.43 -2.27
C PRO A 298 -29.52 -16.93 -2.27
N ALA A 299 -30.32 -17.37 -1.29
CA ALA A 299 -31.71 -16.91 -1.20
C ALA A 299 -31.75 -15.40 -0.99
N LYS A 300 -32.74 -14.73 -1.60
CA LYS A 300 -32.87 -13.26 -1.52
C LYS A 300 -32.93 -12.75 -0.07
N VAL A 301 -33.60 -13.50 0.81
CA VAL A 301 -33.72 -13.19 2.24
C VAL A 301 -32.35 -13.18 2.93
N ASP A 302 -31.47 -14.11 2.57
CA ASP A 302 -30.12 -14.19 3.13
C ASP A 302 -29.28 -13.01 2.67
N VAL A 303 -29.34 -12.66 1.38
CA VAL A 303 -28.66 -11.47 0.84
C VAL A 303 -29.16 -10.21 1.54
N ASP A 304 -30.46 -10.06 1.73
CA ASP A 304 -31.05 -8.91 2.42
C ASP A 304 -30.56 -8.82 3.88
N LEU A 305 -30.46 -9.94 4.59
CA LEU A 305 -29.91 -10.01 5.94
C LEU A 305 -28.44 -9.59 5.98
N LEU A 306 -27.60 -10.13 5.09
CA LEU A 306 -26.19 -9.75 5.00
C LEU A 306 -26.02 -8.27 4.66
N CYS A 307 -26.85 -7.72 3.77
CA CYS A 307 -26.82 -6.29 3.42
C CYS A 307 -27.19 -5.40 4.62
N LYS A 308 -28.21 -5.81 5.41
CA LYS A 308 -28.57 -5.11 6.65
C LYS A 308 -27.44 -5.18 7.67
N ALA A 309 -26.81 -6.35 7.85
CA ALA A 309 -25.64 -6.49 8.73
C ALA A 309 -24.44 -5.66 8.24
N ALA A 310 -24.22 -5.60 6.92
CA ALA A 310 -23.21 -4.74 6.30
C ALA A 310 -23.43 -3.26 6.63
N SER A 311 -24.69 -2.80 6.64
CA SER A 311 -25.04 -1.41 6.92
C SER A 311 -24.16 -0.42 6.14
N GLY A 312 -23.92 -0.69 4.85
CA GLY A 312 -23.08 0.12 3.96
C GLY A 312 -21.56 0.10 4.20
N HIS A 313 -21.05 -0.75 5.11
CA HIS A 313 -19.61 -0.91 5.35
C HIS A 313 -19.01 -1.89 4.35
N LEU A 314 -18.42 -1.33 3.28
CA LEU A 314 -17.86 -2.09 2.17
C LEU A 314 -16.78 -3.09 2.57
N GLY A 315 -15.97 -2.80 3.59
CA GLY A 315 -14.96 -3.73 4.09
C GLY A 315 -15.58 -4.93 4.82
N TYR A 316 -16.73 -4.76 5.49
CA TYR A 316 -17.46 -5.88 6.10
C TYR A 316 -18.15 -6.72 5.03
N ALA A 317 -18.78 -6.08 4.04
CA ALA A 317 -19.34 -6.75 2.87
C ALA A 317 -18.27 -7.56 2.10
N SER A 318 -17.11 -6.96 1.84
CA SER A 318 -15.96 -7.59 1.18
C SER A 318 -15.41 -8.77 1.98
N PHE A 319 -15.33 -8.63 3.31
CA PHE A 319 -14.92 -9.73 4.17
C PHE A 319 -15.89 -10.92 4.06
N MET A 320 -17.20 -10.69 4.18
CA MET A 320 -18.20 -11.75 4.08
C MET A 320 -18.14 -12.46 2.73
N ALA A 321 -18.08 -11.69 1.63
CA ALA A 321 -17.94 -12.23 0.29
C ALA A 321 -16.70 -13.13 0.17
N ARG A 322 -15.54 -12.65 0.64
CA ARG A 322 -14.28 -13.42 0.62
C ARG A 322 -14.31 -14.64 1.53
N PHE A 323 -14.98 -14.55 2.67
CA PHE A 323 -15.16 -15.68 3.58
C PHE A 323 -16.02 -16.77 2.93
N ILE A 324 -17.09 -16.42 2.21
CA ILE A 324 -17.98 -17.36 1.52
C ILE A 324 -17.34 -17.93 0.24
N SER A 325 -16.46 -17.17 -0.41
CA SER A 325 -15.80 -17.58 -1.65
C SER A 325 -14.45 -18.28 -1.43
N ASP A 326 -14.17 -18.80 -0.23
CA ASP A 326 -12.88 -19.42 0.09
C ASP A 326 -12.71 -20.74 -0.67
N LYS A 327 -11.81 -20.72 -1.66
CA LYS A 327 -11.55 -21.86 -2.55
C LYS A 327 -10.90 -23.06 -1.84
N GLU A 328 -10.20 -22.83 -0.73
CA GLU A 328 -9.46 -23.88 -0.03
C GLU A 328 -10.34 -24.63 0.98
N LEU A 329 -11.37 -23.96 1.50
CA LEU A 329 -12.44 -24.59 2.27
C LEU A 329 -13.50 -25.19 1.35
N ALA A 330 -13.81 -24.53 0.23
CA ALA A 330 -14.73 -24.97 -0.82
C ALA A 330 -16.13 -25.37 -0.31
N ASP A 331 -16.62 -24.69 0.73
CA ASP A 331 -17.94 -24.94 1.36
C ASP A 331 -18.74 -23.62 1.51
N PRO A 332 -19.21 -23.05 0.38
CA PRO A 332 -19.90 -21.77 0.39
C PRO A 332 -21.25 -21.81 1.13
N GLU A 333 -21.95 -22.95 1.18
CA GLU A 333 -23.22 -23.07 1.92
C GLU A 333 -23.01 -22.95 3.42
N ARG A 334 -22.04 -23.69 3.97
CA ARG A 334 -21.69 -23.59 5.39
C ARG A 334 -21.21 -22.20 5.75
N GLN A 335 -20.37 -21.59 4.91
CA GLN A 335 -19.83 -20.25 5.18
C GLN A 335 -20.91 -19.18 5.13
N LEU A 336 -21.84 -19.26 4.17
CA LEU A 336 -23.02 -18.40 4.12
C LEU A 336 -23.85 -18.55 5.40
N LEU A 337 -24.12 -19.78 5.84
CA LEU A 337 -24.86 -20.06 7.07
C LEU A 337 -24.19 -19.46 8.32
N ILE A 338 -22.85 -19.47 8.37
CA ILE A 338 -22.09 -18.82 9.46
C ILE A 338 -22.31 -17.31 9.44
N CYS A 339 -22.21 -16.66 8.26
CA CYS A 339 -22.45 -15.23 8.13
C CYS A 339 -23.88 -14.86 8.55
N ILE A 340 -24.88 -15.64 8.14
CA ILE A 340 -26.29 -15.48 8.54
C ILE A 340 -26.44 -15.57 10.06
N ARG A 341 -25.87 -16.59 10.70
CA ARG A 341 -25.97 -16.77 12.16
C ARG A 341 -25.33 -15.60 12.93
N VAL A 342 -24.20 -15.10 12.46
CA VAL A 342 -23.53 -13.94 13.07
C VAL A 342 -24.37 -12.68 12.87
N ALA A 343 -24.93 -12.47 11.68
CA ALA A 343 -25.86 -11.37 11.40
C ALA A 343 -27.11 -11.41 12.30
N SER A 344 -27.81 -12.53 12.38
CA SER A 344 -28.98 -12.65 13.27
C SER A 344 -28.62 -12.48 14.75
N GLY A 345 -27.46 -12.98 15.18
CA GLY A 345 -26.93 -12.80 16.54
C GLY A 345 -26.54 -11.36 16.90
N LEU A 346 -26.42 -10.46 15.92
CA LEU A 346 -26.28 -9.01 16.13
C LEU A 346 -27.63 -8.30 16.35
N GLY A 347 -28.75 -9.03 16.32
CA GLY A 347 -30.08 -8.43 16.44
C GLY A 347 -30.47 -7.58 15.23
N VAL A 348 -29.86 -7.85 14.05
CA VAL A 348 -30.21 -7.19 12.77
C VAL A 348 -31.71 -7.31 12.51
N ASP A 349 -32.26 -8.51 12.76
CA ASP A 349 -33.67 -8.84 12.56
C ASP A 349 -34.61 -8.11 13.54
N GLN A 350 -34.05 -7.55 14.61
CA GLN A 350 -34.76 -6.83 15.68
C GLN A 350 -34.59 -5.30 15.56
N GLY A 351 -33.99 -4.80 14.48
CA GLY A 351 -33.83 -3.36 14.22
C GLY A 351 -32.79 -2.66 15.09
N THR A 352 -31.86 -3.41 15.69
CA THR A 352 -30.81 -2.83 16.54
C THR A 352 -29.78 -2.09 15.69
N ARG A 353 -29.32 -0.91 16.14
CA ARG A 353 -28.23 -0.17 15.46
C ARG A 353 -26.90 -0.90 15.72
N ILE A 354 -26.34 -1.48 14.68
CA ILE A 354 -25.15 -2.32 14.79
C ILE A 354 -23.90 -1.46 14.73
N ASN A 355 -22.97 -1.67 15.67
CA ASN A 355 -21.62 -1.15 15.52
C ASN A 355 -20.90 -1.98 14.43
N PRO A 356 -20.50 -1.38 13.31
CA PRO A 356 -19.87 -2.10 12.19
C PRO A 356 -18.56 -2.78 12.58
N LEU A 357 -17.82 -2.18 13.52
CA LEU A 357 -16.59 -2.77 14.04
C LEU A 357 -16.90 -4.02 14.89
N GLU A 358 -17.98 -3.98 15.66
CA GLU A 358 -18.44 -5.15 16.44
C GLU A 358 -18.87 -6.29 15.52
N ALA A 359 -19.60 -5.99 14.45
CA ALA A 359 -20.02 -6.98 13.46
C ALA A 359 -18.81 -7.68 12.80
N LEU A 360 -17.78 -6.89 12.48
CA LEU A 360 -16.51 -7.38 11.94
C LEU A 360 -15.75 -8.22 12.98
N ASP A 361 -15.69 -7.78 14.24
CA ASP A 361 -15.02 -8.48 15.33
C ASP A 361 -15.68 -9.84 15.61
N ARG A 362 -17.01 -9.95 15.54
CA ARG A 362 -17.70 -11.24 15.69
C ARG A 362 -17.34 -12.23 14.60
N LEU A 363 -17.16 -11.78 13.37
CA LEU A 363 -16.67 -12.66 12.30
C LEU A 363 -15.20 -13.04 12.49
N TYR A 364 -14.34 -12.13 12.95
CA TYR A 364 -12.96 -12.48 13.30
C TYR A 364 -12.87 -13.52 14.41
N HIS A 365 -13.65 -13.35 15.47
CA HIS A 365 -13.81 -14.36 16.52
C HIS A 365 -14.24 -15.70 15.94
N ARG A 366 -15.25 -15.68 15.06
CA ARG A 366 -15.79 -16.90 14.46
C ARG A 366 -14.72 -17.63 13.63
N VAL A 367 -13.97 -16.92 12.80
CA VAL A 367 -12.85 -17.48 12.02
C VAL A 367 -11.83 -18.12 12.95
N LEU A 368 -11.41 -17.42 14.01
CA LEU A 368 -10.39 -17.93 14.95
C LEU A 368 -10.88 -19.09 15.81
N ILE A 369 -12.18 -19.15 16.12
CA ILE A 369 -12.80 -20.27 16.86
C ILE A 369 -12.82 -21.54 16.01
N ASP A 370 -13.02 -21.42 14.70
CA ASP A 370 -13.08 -22.58 13.81
C ASP A 370 -11.69 -23.20 13.55
N VAL A 371 -10.60 -22.44 13.77
CA VAL A 371 -9.23 -22.96 13.69
C VAL A 371 -9.03 -24.12 14.68
N PRO A 372 -8.49 -25.28 14.24
CA PRO A 372 -8.28 -26.42 15.12
C PRO A 372 -7.39 -26.08 16.32
N THR A 373 -7.71 -26.62 17.50
CA THR A 373 -7.01 -26.30 18.75
C THR A 373 -5.51 -26.60 18.73
N ASN A 374 -5.10 -27.63 17.98
CA ASN A 374 -3.69 -27.97 17.76
C ASN A 374 -2.98 -27.04 16.75
N ALA A 375 -3.73 -26.39 15.86
CA ALA A 375 -3.22 -25.50 14.82
C ALA A 375 -3.17 -24.03 15.28
N LEU A 376 -4.08 -23.62 16.15
CA LEU A 376 -4.22 -22.23 16.62
C LEU A 376 -2.93 -21.64 17.21
N PRO A 377 -2.17 -22.32 18.10
CA PRO A 377 -0.92 -21.75 18.61
C PRO A 377 0.10 -21.44 17.52
N THR A 378 0.17 -22.29 16.48
CA THR A 378 1.04 -22.09 15.32
C THR A 378 0.57 -20.91 14.49
N ALA A 379 -0.74 -20.79 14.23
CA ALA A 379 -1.31 -19.64 13.54
C ALA A 379 -1.01 -18.33 14.27
N MET A 380 -1.18 -18.30 15.60
CA MET A 380 -0.88 -17.11 16.41
C MET A 380 0.60 -16.71 16.34
N LYS A 381 1.53 -17.68 16.35
CA LYS A 381 2.97 -17.41 16.14
C LYS A 381 3.26 -16.84 14.76
N ILE A 382 2.58 -17.34 13.72
CA ILE A 382 2.68 -16.81 12.36
C ILE A 382 2.19 -15.35 12.32
N PHE A 383 1.07 -15.04 12.96
CA PHE A 383 0.56 -13.66 13.03
C PHE A 383 1.56 -12.72 13.71
N SER A 384 2.20 -13.20 14.78
CA SER A 384 3.27 -12.46 15.44
C SER A 384 4.46 -12.18 14.52
N ALA A 385 4.89 -13.20 13.77
CA ALA A 385 5.99 -13.06 12.82
C ALA A 385 5.66 -12.05 11.70
N ILE A 386 4.45 -12.13 11.11
CA ILE A 386 3.99 -11.19 10.06
C ILE A 386 4.09 -9.73 10.54
N GLN A 387 3.71 -9.47 11.80
CA GLN A 387 3.65 -8.11 12.33
C GLN A 387 5.01 -7.56 12.78
N TYR A 388 5.83 -8.38 13.43
CA TYR A 388 7.02 -7.90 14.15
C TYR A 388 8.35 -8.20 13.49
N THR A 389 8.37 -9.01 12.43
CA THR A 389 9.57 -9.27 11.64
C THR A 389 9.52 -8.56 10.30
N THR A 390 10.66 -8.46 9.63
CA THR A 390 10.77 -7.99 8.24
C THR A 390 10.63 -9.12 7.21
N LEU A 391 10.23 -10.32 7.67
CA LEU A 391 10.01 -11.48 6.81
C LEU A 391 8.88 -11.18 5.82
N ARG A 392 9.10 -11.54 4.56
CA ARG A 392 8.17 -11.24 3.48
C ARG A 392 7.42 -12.48 3.04
N TYR A 393 8.14 -13.56 2.75
CA TYR A 393 7.58 -14.71 2.05
C TYR A 393 7.13 -15.80 3.02
N ALA A 394 6.16 -16.62 2.60
CA ALA A 394 5.67 -17.73 3.41
C ALA A 394 6.78 -18.74 3.76
N LYS A 395 7.74 -18.95 2.85
CA LYS A 395 8.94 -19.76 3.11
C LYS A 395 9.79 -19.20 4.25
N ASP A 396 9.98 -17.89 4.29
CA ASP A 396 10.82 -17.25 5.31
C ASP A 396 10.17 -17.37 6.69
N HIS A 397 8.85 -17.19 6.76
CA HIS A 397 8.08 -17.40 7.99
C HIS A 397 8.16 -18.85 8.47
N ALA A 398 8.05 -19.83 7.55
CA ALA A 398 8.21 -21.24 7.88
C ALA A 398 9.60 -21.54 8.45
N SER A 399 10.66 -21.05 7.79
CA SER A 399 12.04 -21.23 8.25
C SER A 399 12.26 -20.58 9.62
N PHE A 400 11.85 -19.32 9.77
CA PHE A 400 11.99 -18.57 11.01
C PHE A 400 11.33 -19.28 12.21
N LEU A 401 10.14 -19.84 12.02
CA LEU A 401 9.36 -20.52 13.06
C LEU A 401 9.69 -22.03 13.19
N PHE A 402 10.66 -22.54 12.43
CA PHE A 402 10.98 -23.97 12.33
C PHE A 402 9.78 -24.86 11.97
N LEU A 403 8.94 -24.36 11.07
CA LEU A 403 7.78 -25.09 10.56
C LEU A 403 8.11 -25.77 9.24
N THR A 404 7.62 -26.99 9.07
CA THR A 404 7.50 -27.59 7.74
C THR A 404 6.48 -26.80 6.92
N LYS A 405 6.59 -26.88 5.59
CA LYS A 405 5.59 -26.33 4.67
C LYS A 405 4.18 -26.81 5.03
N SER A 406 4.01 -28.11 5.29
CA SER A 406 2.72 -28.68 5.68
C SER A 406 2.17 -28.05 6.96
N GLN A 407 3.00 -27.85 7.99
CA GLN A 407 2.55 -27.24 9.24
C GLN A 407 2.10 -25.79 9.06
N LEU A 408 2.82 -24.99 8.26
CA LEU A 408 2.42 -23.61 7.99
C LEU A 408 1.08 -23.54 7.26
N TYR A 409 0.92 -24.30 6.16
CA TYR A 409 -0.31 -24.26 5.37
C TYR A 409 -1.50 -24.88 6.13
N GLN A 410 -1.29 -25.94 6.92
CA GLN A 410 -2.34 -26.48 7.78
C GLN A 410 -2.78 -25.50 8.86
N ALA A 411 -1.83 -24.75 9.46
CA ALA A 411 -2.15 -23.73 10.46
C ALA A 411 -2.97 -22.57 9.88
N LEU A 412 -2.74 -22.22 8.60
CA LEU A 412 -3.38 -21.10 7.94
C LEU A 412 -4.63 -21.46 7.13
N ARG A 413 -4.96 -22.75 6.99
CA ARG A 413 -6.01 -23.26 6.09
C ARG A 413 -7.39 -22.61 6.26
N GLN A 414 -7.76 -22.22 7.48
CA GLN A 414 -9.06 -21.61 7.77
C GLN A 414 -9.02 -20.08 7.82
N LEU A 415 -7.88 -19.47 7.46
CA LEU A 415 -7.60 -18.05 7.69
C LEU A 415 -7.56 -17.22 6.40
N HIS A 416 -7.94 -17.78 5.25
CA HIS A 416 -7.86 -17.07 3.96
C HIS A 416 -8.82 -15.87 3.85
N ALA A 417 -9.83 -15.79 4.71
CA ALA A 417 -10.68 -14.60 4.83
C ALA A 417 -9.96 -13.41 5.48
N VAL A 418 -8.96 -13.66 6.34
CA VAL A 418 -8.24 -12.61 7.08
C VAL A 418 -6.80 -12.41 6.59
N ILE A 419 -6.19 -13.44 6.01
CA ILE A 419 -4.79 -13.47 5.58
C ILE A 419 -4.68 -13.91 4.12
N TYR A 420 -3.88 -13.17 3.36
CA TYR A 420 -3.45 -13.62 2.05
C TYR A 420 -2.37 -14.68 2.24
N VAL A 421 -2.69 -15.93 1.88
CA VAL A 421 -1.77 -17.06 1.91
C VAL A 421 -1.41 -17.39 0.46
N PRO A 422 -0.14 -17.23 0.06
CA PRO A 422 0.25 -17.50 -1.32
C PRO A 422 0.15 -18.99 -1.64
N PRO A 423 -0.21 -19.36 -2.88
CA PRO A 423 -0.14 -20.73 -3.36
C PRO A 423 1.21 -21.38 -3.08
N THR A 424 1.22 -22.70 -2.90
CA THR A 424 2.41 -23.43 -2.45
C THR A 424 3.62 -23.33 -3.40
N ASN A 425 3.38 -23.11 -4.69
CA ASN A 425 4.39 -22.85 -5.73
C ASN A 425 4.92 -21.41 -5.73
N GLU A 426 4.22 -20.48 -5.08
CA GLU A 426 4.55 -19.04 -5.02
C GLU A 426 5.02 -18.61 -3.62
N ALA A 427 5.25 -19.57 -2.73
CA ALA A 427 5.65 -19.35 -1.34
C ALA A 427 6.98 -18.58 -1.16
N THR A 428 7.78 -18.43 -2.22
CA THR A 428 9.07 -17.71 -2.24
C THR A 428 9.02 -16.36 -2.95
N SER A 429 7.94 -16.07 -3.68
CA SER A 429 7.81 -14.85 -4.48
C SER A 429 6.69 -13.95 -3.97
N GLN A 430 5.72 -14.51 -3.25
CA GLN A 430 4.58 -13.77 -2.73
C GLN A 430 4.54 -13.69 -1.21
N ARG A 431 4.05 -12.55 -0.74
CA ARG A 431 4.09 -12.20 0.68
C ARG A 431 2.94 -12.82 1.46
N LEU A 432 3.24 -13.24 2.68
CA LEU A 432 2.23 -13.59 3.67
C LEU A 432 1.80 -12.32 4.42
N ARG A 433 0.51 -11.97 4.44
CA ARG A 433 0.04 -10.70 5.05
C ARG A 433 -1.43 -10.71 5.42
N PHE A 434 -1.85 -9.84 6.33
CA PHE A 434 -3.27 -9.57 6.55
C PHE A 434 -3.86 -8.78 5.37
N PHE A 435 -5.12 -9.05 5.04
CA PHE A 435 -5.81 -8.29 4.00
C PHE A 435 -6.15 -6.86 4.41
N HIS A 436 -6.45 -6.64 5.69
CA HIS A 436 -6.85 -5.33 6.18
C HIS A 436 -6.31 -5.07 7.59
N ALA A 437 -5.91 -3.83 7.85
CA ALA A 437 -5.34 -3.43 9.14
C ALA A 437 -6.30 -3.65 10.32
N SER A 438 -7.62 -3.66 10.10
CA SER A 438 -8.60 -3.90 11.17
C SER A 438 -8.48 -5.27 11.84
N PHE A 439 -7.99 -6.30 11.13
CA PHE A 439 -7.79 -7.62 11.74
C PHE A 439 -6.55 -7.62 12.65
N SER A 440 -5.48 -6.95 12.22
CA SER A 440 -4.35 -6.62 13.10
C SER A 440 -4.85 -5.83 14.31
N ASP A 441 -5.55 -4.71 14.09
CA ASP A 441 -6.10 -3.89 15.18
C ASP A 441 -6.98 -4.71 16.16
N PHE A 442 -7.72 -5.70 15.66
CA PHE A 442 -8.50 -6.63 16.47
C PHE A 442 -7.60 -7.49 17.37
N LEU A 443 -6.60 -8.16 16.80
CA LEU A 443 -5.68 -9.02 17.55
C LEU A 443 -4.91 -8.27 18.64
N PHE A 444 -4.58 -6.99 18.41
CA PHE A 444 -3.84 -6.15 19.35
C PHE A 444 -4.69 -5.44 20.40
N ASP A 445 -6.02 -5.53 20.30
CA ASP A 445 -6.92 -4.95 21.28
C ASP A 445 -7.45 -6.05 22.21
N PRO A 446 -7.13 -6.05 23.51
CA PRO A 446 -7.55 -7.10 24.45
C PRO A 446 -9.05 -7.12 24.68
N ILE A 447 -9.74 -5.97 24.56
CA ILE A 447 -11.19 -5.86 24.72
C ILE A 447 -11.88 -6.51 23.51
N ARG A 448 -11.35 -6.25 22.31
CA ARG A 448 -11.93 -6.78 21.06
C ARG A 448 -11.65 -8.26 20.86
N SER A 449 -10.40 -8.70 21.05
CA SER A 449 -9.98 -10.08 20.72
C SER A 449 -10.07 -11.08 21.88
N GLY A 450 -10.18 -10.62 23.13
CA GLY A 450 -10.31 -11.48 24.30
C GLY A 450 -9.21 -12.54 24.38
N LYS A 451 -9.59 -13.82 24.33
CA LYS A 451 -8.64 -14.96 24.40
C LYS A 451 -7.66 -15.05 23.22
N PHE A 452 -7.94 -14.36 22.12
CA PHE A 452 -7.07 -14.31 20.94
C PHE A 452 -6.13 -13.10 20.96
N HIS A 453 -6.07 -12.38 22.09
CA HIS A 453 -5.23 -11.19 22.18
C HIS A 453 -3.74 -11.50 22.06
N LEU A 454 -3.11 -10.79 21.12
CA LEU A 454 -1.69 -10.78 20.88
C LEU A 454 -1.05 -9.62 21.65
N SER A 455 -0.63 -9.90 22.88
CA SER A 455 0.06 -8.91 23.72
C SER A 455 1.40 -8.53 23.11
N GLN A 456 1.57 -7.23 22.86
CA GLN A 456 2.81 -6.66 22.33
C GLN A 456 4.03 -7.15 23.11
N ARG A 457 3.98 -7.14 24.45
CA ARG A 457 5.10 -7.56 25.31
C ARG A 457 5.46 -9.03 25.10
N THR A 458 4.47 -9.92 25.09
CA THR A 458 4.69 -11.36 24.93
C THR A 458 5.26 -11.66 23.56
N MET A 459 4.75 -11.02 22.51
CA MET A 459 5.23 -11.24 21.15
C MET A 459 6.64 -10.73 20.94
N TYR A 460 7.00 -9.56 21.47
CA TYR A 460 8.38 -9.09 21.40
C TYR A 460 9.34 -10.09 22.03
N TYR A 461 9.00 -10.60 23.22
CA TYR A 461 9.78 -11.64 23.88
C TYR A 461 9.90 -12.91 23.02
N ASP A 462 8.77 -13.43 22.52
CA ASP A 462 8.74 -14.64 21.71
C ASP A 462 9.53 -14.49 20.40
N ILE A 463 9.42 -13.34 19.74
CA ILE A 463 10.15 -13.04 18.50
C ILE A 463 11.65 -12.91 18.77
N VAL A 464 12.06 -12.27 19.86
CA VAL A 464 13.48 -12.18 20.24
C VAL A 464 14.04 -13.57 20.53
N VAL A 465 13.37 -14.37 21.37
CA VAL A 465 13.80 -15.74 21.68
C VAL A 465 13.85 -16.60 20.42
N GLN A 466 12.84 -16.50 19.55
CA GLN A 466 12.81 -17.25 18.30
C GLN A 466 13.93 -16.81 17.35
N SER A 467 14.24 -15.52 17.31
CA SER A 467 15.36 -14.99 16.51
C SER A 467 16.70 -15.53 16.99
N LEU A 468 16.93 -15.55 18.31
CA LEU A 468 18.16 -16.13 18.88
C LEU A 468 18.30 -17.62 18.51
N ARG A 469 17.22 -18.40 18.65
CA ARG A 469 17.23 -19.83 18.25
C ARG A 469 17.49 -20.01 16.76
N TRP A 470 16.90 -19.16 15.94
CA TRP A 470 17.09 -19.22 14.49
C TRP A 470 18.53 -18.90 14.10
N ILE A 471 19.14 -17.90 14.75
CA ILE A 471 20.56 -17.54 14.59
C ILE A 471 21.47 -18.67 15.06
N GLU A 472 21.19 -19.29 16.22
CA GLU A 472 21.99 -20.43 16.71
C GLU A 472 22.03 -21.59 15.71
N ARG A 473 20.92 -21.80 14.98
CA ARG A 473 20.81 -22.90 14.01
C ARG A 473 21.37 -22.59 12.62
N HIS A 474 21.38 -21.33 12.20
CA HIS A 474 21.76 -20.92 10.84
C HIS A 474 22.91 -19.89 10.80
N GLY A 475 23.52 -19.58 11.94
CA GLY A 475 24.48 -18.49 12.10
C GLY A 475 25.71 -18.63 11.22
N ASP A 476 26.17 -19.86 10.99
CA ASP A 476 27.33 -20.16 10.14
C ASP A 476 27.01 -20.00 8.63
N GLU A 477 25.74 -19.93 8.25
CA GLU A 477 25.26 -19.79 6.87
C GLU A 477 24.79 -18.36 6.54
N LEU A 478 24.81 -17.44 7.52
CA LEU A 478 24.31 -16.08 7.35
C LEU A 478 25.33 -15.18 6.63
N PRO A 479 24.95 -14.49 5.55
CA PRO A 479 25.77 -13.40 5.01
C PRO A 479 25.87 -12.26 6.05
N PRO A 480 26.92 -11.41 5.99
CA PRO A 480 27.03 -10.24 6.85
C PRO A 480 25.74 -9.40 6.82
N GLY A 481 25.09 -9.20 7.97
CA GLY A 481 23.82 -8.46 8.10
C GLY A 481 22.54 -9.31 8.08
N GLY A 482 22.62 -10.65 8.02
CA GLY A 482 21.44 -11.52 8.02
C GLY A 482 20.52 -11.38 9.24
N VAL A 483 21.06 -10.96 10.39
CA VAL A 483 20.30 -10.68 11.62
C VAL A 483 19.45 -9.41 11.49
N ASP A 484 19.98 -8.37 10.83
CA ASP A 484 19.25 -7.13 10.55
C ASP A 484 18.07 -7.36 9.61
N LEU A 485 18.15 -8.40 8.77
CA LEU A 485 17.12 -8.80 7.81
C LEU A 485 15.88 -9.43 8.47
N ILE A 486 15.97 -9.88 9.72
CA ILE A 486 14.87 -10.51 10.48
C ILE A 486 14.26 -9.52 11.47
N LEU A 487 15.12 -8.79 12.19
CA LEU A 487 14.71 -7.91 13.29
C LEU A 487 14.57 -6.44 12.88
N GLY A 488 15.03 -6.07 11.68
CA GLY A 488 14.74 -4.79 11.02
C GLY A 488 14.71 -3.60 11.97
N TRP A 489 15.81 -3.32 12.67
CA TRP A 489 16.01 -2.12 13.51
C TRP A 489 14.94 -1.86 14.61
N LYS A 490 14.02 -2.80 14.88
CA LYS A 490 12.98 -2.66 15.93
C LYS A 490 13.50 -2.88 17.37
N LEU A 491 14.80 -3.09 17.54
CA LEU A 491 15.49 -3.26 18.83
C LEU A 491 16.07 -1.95 19.40
N ASN A 492 15.48 -0.79 19.05
CA ASN A 492 15.90 0.50 19.62
C ASN A 492 15.38 0.75 21.04
N ALA A 493 15.38 -0.28 21.88
CA ALA A 493 15.02 -0.21 23.29
C ALA A 493 16.06 -0.96 24.12
N LYS A 494 17.16 -0.28 24.47
CA LYS A 494 17.90 -0.43 25.75
C LYS A 494 18.16 -1.86 26.27
N LEU A 495 18.35 -2.84 25.40
CA LEU A 495 18.81 -4.18 25.77
C LEU A 495 19.98 -4.51 24.88
N THR A 496 21.15 -4.06 25.30
CA THR A 496 22.42 -4.58 24.82
C THR A 496 22.42 -6.10 24.97
N LEU A 497 22.63 -6.79 23.86
CA LEU A 497 22.76 -8.26 23.73
C LEU A 497 23.76 -8.88 24.74
N THR A 498 24.65 -8.08 25.32
CA THR A 498 25.58 -8.49 26.39
C THR A 498 24.93 -8.74 27.75
N SER A 499 23.62 -8.49 27.92
CA SER A 499 22.91 -8.74 29.18
C SER A 499 22.06 -10.02 29.20
N LEU A 500 22.10 -10.83 28.13
CA LEU A 500 21.29 -12.05 27.97
C LEU A 500 22.10 -13.32 27.60
N ILE A 501 23.43 -13.24 27.69
CA ILE A 501 24.34 -14.40 27.80
C ILE A 501 24.80 -14.42 29.25
#